data_AF-A0A9P9GSA0-F1
#
_entry.id   AF-A0A9P9GSA0-F1
#
_cell.length_a   1.000
_cell.length_b   1.000
_cell.length_c   1.000
_cell.angle_alpha   90.00
_cell.angle_beta   90.00
_cell.angle_gamma   90.00
#
_symmetry.space_group_name_H-M   'P 1'
#
loop_
_entity.id
_entity.type
_entity.pdbx_description
1 polymer ?
#
loop_
_entity_poly.entity_id
_entity_poly.type
_entity_poly.pdbx_seq_one_letter_code
_entity_poly.pdbx_strand_id
1 'polypeptide(L)'
;MAQILHNTDGLVNLRRLAQEVERITPDDKSVPIVLVPGFVGWGPPLFGAVNYFGGVVDIPKLLVDRGYAVIIAPISPIFSNWERACELYRQLTFGQFSAINPMTNSPEEVYDVDVDYGTYFDADPARAPEQTRIGGKRRAILFSNSSDFRNWTWDRDHKVHFVCHSQGGNTVRYLISLMANGAGTLHPTYFTETGRDDWAISVTTLGTPHRGATIIDALETFLSRTWPEAVGLVARLFATASFYPPEKRAYDLQLDHWGIRRNEGESFQDMLARMESVNGPVWKWLNSDHNGLYDNSIEGVHDLSLNTIKTSDNIYYFSLSFHATDPFPQVWPLWGRGAINSFPTKLEDFVRMVVGSIPILSGLVDIIANAFSSLGWTVLLAVTPFPSFVEWVTKEVITRVIQELGYNLVLPSPGRYIPRKDVIPVLLPTVYAMGSQELTEAQKNILGPNLGDWYQNDGVINTESMSGPNGSVRDINELRDFDFSTAGKRGVYWHLGVNDRMDHIDQIGVFIERNTADLM
;
A
#
# COMPACT_ATOMS: atom_id res chain seq x y z
N MET A 1 -4.50 -27.21 -25.49
CA MET A 1 -4.47 -27.38 -24.02
C MET A 1 -3.78 -26.16 -23.46
N ALA A 2 -4.45 -25.38 -22.60
CA ALA A 2 -3.82 -24.25 -21.92
C ALA A 2 -2.53 -24.75 -21.25
N GLN A 3 -1.40 -24.07 -21.43
CA GLN A 3 -0.21 -24.35 -20.63
C GLN A 3 -0.45 -23.85 -19.20
N ILE A 4 -1.26 -24.62 -18.46
CA ILE A 4 -1.17 -24.91 -17.03
C ILE A 4 -0.28 -23.88 -16.27
N LEU A 5 -0.95 -22.92 -15.62
CA LEU A 5 -0.42 -21.98 -14.60
C LEU A 5 -0.04 -22.73 -13.30
N HIS A 6 0.56 -23.91 -13.41
CA HIS A 6 0.94 -24.75 -12.26
C HIS A 6 2.47 -24.88 -12.14
N ASN A 7 3.23 -23.92 -12.66
CA ASN A 7 4.63 -23.82 -12.26
C ASN A 7 4.68 -23.38 -10.79
N THR A 8 5.61 -23.93 -10.02
CA THR A 8 5.91 -23.48 -8.65
C THR A 8 6.55 -22.08 -8.62
N ASP A 9 6.93 -21.54 -9.78
CA ASP A 9 7.40 -20.17 -9.94
C ASP A 9 6.27 -19.29 -10.50
N GLY A 10 5.74 -18.41 -9.64
CA GLY A 10 4.70 -17.44 -9.99
C GLY A 10 5.08 -16.49 -11.14
N LEU A 11 6.37 -16.16 -11.33
CA LEU A 11 6.79 -15.31 -12.45
C LEU A 11 6.72 -16.04 -13.79
N VAL A 12 7.01 -17.34 -13.81
CA VAL A 12 6.85 -18.15 -15.02
C VAL A 12 5.36 -18.25 -15.39
N ASN A 13 4.49 -18.42 -14.41
CA ASN A 13 3.04 -18.42 -14.63
C ASN A 13 2.58 -17.06 -15.22
N LEU A 14 3.03 -15.95 -14.64
CA LEU A 14 2.68 -14.61 -15.15
C LEU A 14 3.20 -14.36 -16.57
N ARG A 15 4.43 -14.78 -16.90
CA ARG A 15 4.96 -14.67 -18.27
C ARG A 15 4.17 -15.50 -19.27
N ARG A 16 3.81 -16.74 -18.93
CA ARG A 16 2.98 -17.60 -19.78
C ARG A 16 1.60 -16.99 -20.01
N LEU A 17 1.00 -16.42 -18.96
CA LEU A 17 -0.26 -15.71 -19.06
C LEU A 17 -0.17 -14.54 -20.04
N ALA A 18 0.83 -13.69 -19.88
CA ALA A 18 1.05 -12.52 -20.75
C ALA A 18 1.24 -12.93 -22.22
N GLN A 19 2.09 -13.93 -22.49
CA GLN A 19 2.33 -14.45 -23.84
C GLN A 19 1.05 -15.00 -24.48
N GLU A 20 0.23 -15.68 -23.69
CA GLU A 20 -0.99 -16.28 -24.18
C GLU A 20 -2.08 -15.22 -24.45
N VAL A 21 -2.20 -14.21 -23.60
CA VAL A 21 -3.07 -13.04 -23.84
C VAL A 21 -2.64 -12.34 -25.13
N GLU A 22 -1.35 -12.03 -25.29
CA GLU A 22 -0.80 -11.38 -26.49
C GLU A 22 -1.09 -12.18 -27.77
N ARG A 23 -1.14 -13.51 -27.68
CA ARG A 23 -1.45 -14.39 -28.81
C ARG A 23 -2.91 -14.34 -29.25
N ILE A 24 -3.84 -14.09 -28.33
CA ILE A 24 -5.30 -14.24 -28.57
C ILE A 24 -6.06 -12.92 -28.61
N THR A 25 -5.50 -11.83 -28.10
CA THR A 25 -6.13 -10.51 -28.13
C THR A 25 -5.59 -9.65 -29.27
N PRO A 26 -6.46 -8.95 -30.03
CA PRO A 26 -5.99 -7.98 -31.00
C PRO A 26 -5.23 -6.84 -30.32
N ASP A 27 -4.15 -6.38 -30.95
CA ASP A 27 -3.34 -5.27 -30.47
C ASP A 27 -4.02 -3.94 -30.86
N ASP A 28 -4.61 -3.26 -29.87
CA ASP A 28 -5.14 -1.90 -30.02
C ASP A 28 -4.32 -0.93 -29.14
N LYS A 29 -3.66 0.01 -29.81
CA LYS A 29 -2.78 1.02 -29.21
C LYS A 29 -3.36 2.44 -29.31
N SER A 30 -4.60 2.56 -29.77
CA SER A 30 -5.28 3.85 -29.93
C SER A 30 -5.77 4.45 -28.61
N VAL A 31 -5.87 3.63 -27.56
CA VAL A 31 -6.34 4.02 -26.23
C VAL A 31 -5.15 4.16 -25.27
N PRO A 32 -5.03 5.27 -24.52
CA PRO A 32 -3.90 5.46 -23.63
C PRO A 32 -4.07 4.64 -22.33
N ILE A 33 -2.94 4.24 -21.76
CA ILE A 33 -2.83 3.62 -20.45
C ILE A 33 -2.60 4.72 -19.41
N VAL A 34 -3.46 4.82 -18.40
CA VAL A 34 -3.29 5.73 -17.27
C VAL A 34 -2.72 4.96 -16.09
N LEU A 35 -1.50 5.30 -15.68
CA LEU A 35 -0.85 4.74 -14.51
C LEU A 35 -1.21 5.56 -13.26
N VAL A 36 -1.83 4.89 -12.28
CA VAL A 36 -2.33 5.51 -11.05
C VAL A 36 -1.55 5.00 -9.85
N PRO A 37 -0.70 5.84 -9.22
CA PRO A 37 0.14 5.44 -8.10
C PRO A 37 -0.70 5.20 -6.84
N GLY A 38 -0.12 4.50 -5.87
CA GLY A 38 -0.74 4.18 -4.58
C GLY A 38 -0.39 5.14 -3.45
N PHE A 39 -0.51 4.62 -2.22
CA PHE A 39 -0.12 5.32 -1.00
C PHE A 39 1.40 5.56 -0.98
N VAL A 40 1.83 6.72 -0.49
CA VAL A 40 3.25 7.17 -0.52
C VAL A 40 3.84 7.23 -1.94
N GLY A 41 3.00 7.33 -2.98
CA GLY A 41 3.45 7.47 -4.36
C GLY A 41 4.17 8.79 -4.65
N TRP A 42 4.80 8.90 -5.81
CA TRP A 42 5.36 10.15 -6.29
C TRP A 42 5.15 10.27 -7.79
N GLY A 43 5.07 11.50 -8.29
CA GLY A 43 4.96 11.75 -9.72
C GLY A 43 6.35 11.75 -10.38
N PRO A 44 7.13 12.83 -10.20
CA PRO A 44 8.47 12.94 -10.76
C PRO A 44 9.48 12.04 -10.06
N PRO A 45 10.57 11.62 -10.74
CA PRO A 45 11.55 10.73 -10.16
C PRO A 45 12.15 11.25 -8.84
N LEU A 46 12.09 10.45 -7.77
CA LEU A 46 12.72 10.76 -6.49
C LEU A 46 14.23 10.79 -6.65
N PHE A 47 14.84 11.77 -5.98
CA PHE A 47 16.27 12.07 -6.07
C PHE A 47 16.76 12.25 -7.53
N GLY A 48 15.84 12.59 -8.45
CA GLY A 48 16.11 12.80 -9.87
C GLY A 48 16.30 11.52 -10.70
N ALA A 49 16.14 10.33 -10.11
CA ALA A 49 16.44 9.08 -10.82
C ALA A 49 15.46 7.92 -10.57
N VAL A 50 14.68 7.94 -9.49
CA VAL A 50 13.84 6.79 -9.09
C VAL A 50 12.37 7.10 -9.41
N ASN A 51 11.87 6.57 -10.53
CA ASN A 51 10.47 6.66 -10.91
C ASN A 51 9.59 5.79 -10.03
N TYR A 52 8.33 6.18 -9.83
CA TYR A 52 7.38 5.33 -9.11
C TYR A 52 7.08 4.09 -9.93
N PHE A 53 6.68 4.28 -11.18
CA PHE A 53 6.52 3.19 -12.14
C PHE A 53 7.86 2.88 -12.82
N GLY A 54 8.67 2.10 -12.12
CA GLY A 54 9.81 1.37 -12.65
C GLY A 54 11.15 1.63 -11.96
N GLY A 55 11.19 2.43 -10.89
CA GLY A 55 12.42 2.73 -10.19
C GLY A 55 13.47 3.34 -11.13
N VAL A 56 14.60 2.66 -11.30
CA VAL A 56 15.69 3.09 -12.21
C VAL A 56 15.44 2.68 -13.66
N VAL A 57 14.44 1.83 -13.93
CA VAL A 57 13.97 1.45 -15.26
C VAL A 57 12.70 2.24 -15.55
N ASP A 58 12.60 2.89 -16.71
CA ASP A 58 11.41 3.69 -17.02
C ASP A 58 10.32 2.81 -17.68
N ILE A 59 9.42 2.22 -16.86
CA ILE A 59 8.30 1.38 -17.36
C ILE A 59 7.43 2.14 -18.38
N PRO A 60 6.99 3.40 -18.13
CA PRO A 60 6.30 4.21 -19.13
C PRO A 60 7.02 4.25 -20.47
N LYS A 61 8.34 4.47 -20.46
CA LYS A 61 9.16 4.45 -21.69
C LYS A 61 9.16 3.09 -22.37
N LEU A 62 9.28 1.98 -21.62
CA LEU A 62 9.23 0.62 -22.17
C LEU A 62 7.89 0.29 -22.85
N LEU A 63 6.79 0.91 -22.40
CA LEU A 63 5.47 0.80 -23.03
C LEU A 63 5.38 1.70 -24.28
N VAL A 64 5.94 2.91 -24.23
CA VAL A 64 6.00 3.82 -25.38
C VAL A 64 6.86 3.27 -26.51
N ASP A 65 7.96 2.60 -26.20
CA ASP A 65 8.81 1.91 -27.19
C ASP A 65 8.06 0.74 -27.87
N ARG A 66 7.02 0.20 -27.22
CA ARG A 66 6.09 -0.77 -27.79
C ARG A 66 4.91 -0.14 -28.54
N GLY A 67 4.81 1.18 -28.55
CA GLY A 67 3.81 1.95 -29.28
C GLY A 67 2.58 2.38 -28.46
N TYR A 68 2.55 2.16 -27.15
CA TYR A 68 1.46 2.63 -26.29
C TYR A 68 1.63 4.11 -25.92
N ALA A 69 0.53 4.84 -25.80
CA ALA A 69 0.51 6.11 -25.09
C ALA A 69 0.29 5.86 -23.59
N VAL A 70 1.08 6.50 -22.76
CA VAL A 70 1.02 6.34 -21.30
C VAL A 70 0.85 7.70 -20.63
N ILE A 71 -0.11 7.81 -19.73
CA ILE A 71 -0.36 8.99 -18.91
C ILE A 71 -0.06 8.61 -17.47
N ILE A 72 0.81 9.37 -16.79
CA ILE A 72 1.05 9.21 -15.36
C ILE A 72 0.29 10.30 -14.62
N ALA A 73 -0.54 9.92 -13.66
CA ALA A 73 -1.26 10.86 -12.81
C ALA A 73 -0.49 11.11 -11.50
N PRO A 74 0.18 12.26 -11.32
CA PRO A 74 0.93 12.59 -10.10
C PRO A 74 -0.01 13.06 -8.96
N ILE A 75 -0.98 12.21 -8.63
CA ILE A 75 -1.94 12.44 -7.54
C ILE A 75 -1.28 12.30 -6.16
N SER A 76 -1.91 12.90 -5.16
CA SER A 76 -1.33 13.10 -3.84
C SER A 76 -1.10 11.79 -3.07
N PRO A 77 0.07 11.64 -2.41
CA PRO A 77 0.53 10.35 -1.89
C PRO A 77 -0.26 9.79 -0.71
N ILE A 78 -0.79 10.66 0.15
CA ILE A 78 -1.38 10.24 1.44
C ILE A 78 -2.80 10.73 1.63
N PHE A 79 -3.43 11.19 0.55
CA PHE A 79 -4.80 11.71 0.58
C PHE A 79 -5.84 10.60 0.70
N SER A 80 -7.06 10.99 1.08
CA SER A 80 -8.23 10.13 0.94
C SER A 80 -8.47 9.74 -0.53
N ASN A 81 -9.16 8.64 -0.77
CA ASN A 81 -9.59 8.25 -2.11
C ASN A 81 -10.54 9.29 -2.72
N TRP A 82 -11.32 10.03 -1.92
CA TRP A 82 -12.14 11.15 -2.41
C TRP A 82 -11.29 12.23 -3.06
N GLU A 83 -10.32 12.79 -2.32
CA GLU A 83 -9.47 13.86 -2.83
C GLU A 83 -8.66 13.37 -4.04
N ARG A 84 -8.12 12.15 -3.96
CA ARG A 84 -7.37 11.53 -5.06
C ARG A 84 -8.22 11.29 -6.31
N ALA A 85 -9.50 10.93 -6.15
CA ALA A 85 -10.43 10.80 -7.28
C ALA A 85 -10.73 12.17 -7.92
N CYS A 86 -10.88 13.23 -7.12
CA CYS A 86 -11.05 14.60 -7.62
C CYS A 86 -9.80 15.06 -8.40
N GLU A 87 -8.60 14.81 -7.88
CA GLU A 87 -7.34 15.12 -8.55
C GLU A 87 -7.19 14.35 -9.86
N LEU A 88 -7.42 13.04 -9.84
CA LEU A 88 -7.30 12.19 -11.03
C LEU A 88 -8.30 12.62 -12.11
N TYR A 89 -9.56 12.83 -11.74
CA TYR A 89 -10.58 13.34 -12.65
C TYR A 89 -10.15 14.68 -13.26
N ARG A 90 -9.71 15.62 -12.41
CA ARG A 90 -9.36 16.96 -12.86
C ARG A 90 -8.15 16.95 -13.77
N GLN A 91 -7.10 16.20 -13.44
CA GLN A 91 -5.88 16.10 -14.26
C GLN A 91 -6.17 15.51 -15.65
N LEU A 92 -7.03 14.51 -15.74
CA LEU A 92 -7.37 13.85 -17.01
C LEU A 92 -8.35 14.67 -17.87
N THR A 93 -9.25 15.42 -17.24
CA THR A 93 -10.22 16.30 -17.94
C THR A 93 -9.67 17.71 -18.21
N PHE A 94 -8.47 18.03 -17.73
CA PHE A 94 -7.85 19.34 -17.95
C PHE A 94 -7.42 19.56 -19.42
N GLY A 95 -7.14 18.47 -20.14
CA GLY A 95 -6.76 18.52 -21.56
C GLY A 95 -5.36 19.07 -21.82
N GLN A 96 -4.56 19.27 -20.77
CA GLN A 96 -3.16 19.69 -20.88
C GLN A 96 -2.27 18.82 -20.00
N PHE A 97 -1.16 18.37 -20.58
CA PHE A 97 -0.19 17.50 -19.92
C PHE A 97 1.17 18.18 -19.78
N SER A 98 1.95 17.73 -18.80
CA SER A 98 3.39 17.91 -18.78
C SER A 98 4.01 17.00 -19.84
N ALA A 99 4.98 17.52 -20.59
CA ALA A 99 5.72 16.75 -21.60
C ALA A 99 6.98 16.13 -21.01
N ILE A 100 7.55 15.13 -21.70
CA ILE A 100 8.89 14.62 -21.40
C ILE A 100 9.91 15.38 -22.23
N ASN A 101 10.93 15.93 -21.57
CA ASN A 101 12.04 16.55 -22.24
C ASN A 101 12.85 15.47 -22.99
N PRO A 102 13.03 15.59 -24.32
CA PRO A 102 13.69 14.56 -25.11
C PRO A 102 15.20 14.46 -24.88
N MET A 103 15.84 15.52 -24.34
CA MET A 103 17.29 15.55 -24.08
C MET A 103 17.64 14.91 -22.75
N THR A 104 16.83 15.19 -21.71
CA THR A 104 17.09 14.71 -20.35
C THR A 104 16.25 13.49 -19.97
N ASN A 105 15.24 13.14 -20.78
CA ASN A 105 14.24 12.11 -20.47
C ASN A 105 13.57 12.34 -19.10
N SER A 106 13.34 13.61 -18.75
CA SER A 106 12.69 14.02 -17.50
C SER A 106 11.41 14.79 -17.79
N PRO A 107 10.39 14.72 -16.91
CA PRO A 107 9.18 15.52 -17.08
C PRO A 107 9.46 17.02 -16.95
N GLU A 108 8.87 17.81 -17.84
CA GLU A 108 8.80 19.26 -17.74
C GLU A 108 7.56 19.62 -16.92
N GLU A 109 7.74 19.68 -15.61
CA GLU A 109 6.62 19.84 -14.67
C GLU A 109 5.97 21.22 -14.77
N VAL A 110 4.65 21.22 -14.94
CA VAL A 110 3.81 22.42 -14.91
C VAL A 110 2.80 22.31 -13.75
N TYR A 111 2.69 23.39 -12.99
CA TYR A 111 1.91 23.50 -11.75
C TYR A 111 0.78 24.53 -11.92
N ASP A 112 -0.27 24.16 -12.63
CA ASP A 112 -1.39 25.06 -12.96
C ASP A 112 -2.75 24.37 -12.98
N VAL A 113 -2.83 23.15 -12.44
CA VAL A 113 -4.10 22.45 -12.30
C VAL A 113 -4.80 22.95 -11.04
N ASP A 114 -5.97 23.55 -11.21
CA ASP A 114 -6.86 23.89 -10.11
C ASP A 114 -7.81 22.72 -9.81
N VAL A 115 -7.81 22.26 -8.56
CA VAL A 115 -8.62 21.14 -8.06
C VAL A 115 -9.64 21.64 -7.04
N ASP A 116 -10.89 21.23 -7.23
CA ASP A 116 -12.02 21.40 -6.32
C ASP A 116 -12.30 20.05 -5.66
N TYR A 117 -12.38 20.02 -4.33
CA TYR A 117 -12.77 18.84 -3.55
C TYR A 117 -14.24 18.88 -3.12
N GLY A 118 -14.97 19.93 -3.51
CA GLY A 118 -16.39 20.09 -3.21
C GLY A 118 -16.67 20.40 -1.74
N THR A 119 -17.81 19.91 -1.25
CA THR A 119 -18.36 20.12 0.11
C THR A 119 -18.27 18.84 0.95
N TYR A 120 -17.45 17.87 0.52
CA TYR A 120 -17.25 16.58 1.19
C TYR A 120 -16.89 16.72 2.68
N PHE A 121 -16.12 17.76 3.02
CA PHE A 121 -15.65 18.02 4.37
C PHE A 121 -16.62 18.83 5.24
N ASP A 122 -17.74 19.32 4.68
CA ASP A 122 -18.66 20.21 5.40
C ASP A 122 -19.42 19.51 6.53
N ALA A 123 -19.49 18.17 6.49
CA ALA A 123 -20.12 17.36 7.53
C ALA A 123 -19.37 17.41 8.87
N ASP A 124 -18.06 17.64 8.84
CA ASP A 124 -17.25 17.80 10.05
C ASP A 124 -16.18 18.91 9.88
N PRO A 125 -16.59 20.20 10.05
CA PRO A 125 -15.68 21.33 9.92
C PRO A 125 -14.54 21.33 10.96
N ALA A 126 -14.68 20.60 12.08
CA ALA A 126 -13.64 20.53 13.10
C ALA A 126 -12.46 19.67 12.64
N ARG A 127 -12.70 18.69 11.77
CA ARG A 127 -11.73 17.76 11.19
C ARG A 127 -11.50 17.99 9.68
N ALA A 128 -11.91 19.14 9.17
CA ALA A 128 -11.79 19.53 7.76
C ALA A 128 -10.45 20.25 7.44
N PRO A 129 -10.02 20.26 6.16
CA PRO A 129 -8.94 21.12 5.68
C PRO A 129 -9.29 22.62 5.82
N GLU A 130 -8.29 23.50 5.71
CA GLU A 130 -8.49 24.95 5.73
C GLU A 130 -9.26 25.45 4.51
N GLN A 131 -9.12 24.74 3.37
CA GLN A 131 -9.77 25.05 2.12
C GLN A 131 -10.06 23.77 1.33
N THR A 132 -11.15 23.77 0.56
CA THR A 132 -11.54 22.64 -0.30
C THR A 132 -11.22 22.87 -1.78
N ARG A 133 -10.55 23.98 -2.09
CA ARG A 133 -10.03 24.29 -3.44
C ARG A 133 -8.56 24.64 -3.35
N ILE A 134 -7.78 24.13 -4.28
CA ILE A 134 -6.35 24.40 -4.35
C ILE A 134 -5.91 24.54 -5.81
N GLY A 135 -5.18 25.62 -6.08
CA GLY A 135 -4.55 25.84 -7.37
C GLY A 135 -3.09 25.39 -7.40
N GLY A 136 -2.52 25.36 -8.60
CA GLY A 136 -1.10 25.06 -8.78
C GLY A 136 -0.73 23.60 -8.53
N LYS A 137 -1.67 22.66 -8.70
CA LYS A 137 -1.36 21.23 -8.71
C LYS A 137 -0.63 20.86 -10.01
N ARG A 138 0.14 19.77 -9.95
CA ARG A 138 0.85 19.23 -11.12
C ARG A 138 -0.13 18.77 -12.19
N ARG A 139 0.20 19.02 -13.46
CA ARG A 139 -0.44 18.33 -14.60
C ARG A 139 -0.07 16.86 -14.62
N ALA A 140 -0.95 16.01 -15.14
CA ALA A 140 -0.59 14.67 -15.55
C ALA A 140 0.53 14.70 -16.60
N ILE A 141 1.34 13.64 -16.66
CA ILE A 141 2.51 13.57 -17.52
C ILE A 141 2.19 12.63 -18.68
N LEU A 142 2.36 13.11 -19.92
CA LEU A 142 2.11 12.32 -21.12
C LEU A 142 3.43 11.78 -21.70
N PHE A 143 3.50 10.47 -21.83
CA PHE A 143 4.50 9.75 -22.60
C PHE A 143 3.85 9.22 -23.87
N SER A 144 4.24 9.74 -25.03
CA SER A 144 3.77 9.23 -26.31
C SER A 144 4.70 9.62 -27.45
N ASN A 145 4.86 8.71 -28.42
CA ASN A 145 5.49 9.00 -29.71
C ASN A 145 4.49 9.58 -30.73
N SER A 146 3.18 9.54 -30.45
CA SER A 146 2.15 10.09 -31.32
C SER A 146 1.80 11.53 -30.93
N SER A 147 1.63 12.39 -31.94
CA SER A 147 1.12 13.75 -31.76
C SER A 147 -0.37 13.80 -31.37
N ASP A 148 -1.11 12.72 -31.61
CA ASP A 148 -2.58 12.68 -31.42
C ASP A 148 -2.95 12.88 -29.95
N PHE A 149 -2.08 12.47 -29.03
CA PHE A 149 -2.32 12.58 -27.59
C PHE A 149 -2.03 13.97 -27.02
N ARG A 150 -1.42 14.89 -27.79
CA ARG A 150 -1.01 16.22 -27.26
C ARG A 150 -2.19 17.08 -26.83
N ASN A 151 -3.32 16.97 -27.52
CA ASN A 151 -4.56 17.69 -27.22
C ASN A 151 -5.66 16.74 -26.70
N TRP A 152 -5.26 15.53 -26.30
CA TRP A 152 -6.20 14.54 -25.79
C TRP A 152 -6.83 15.04 -24.49
N THR A 153 -8.13 14.82 -24.34
CA THR A 153 -8.87 15.13 -23.11
C THR A 153 -9.72 13.93 -22.78
N TRP A 154 -9.76 13.54 -21.51
CA TRP A 154 -10.57 12.41 -21.11
C TRP A 154 -12.06 12.76 -21.19
N ASP A 155 -12.78 12.07 -22.06
CA ASP A 155 -14.23 12.21 -22.25
C ASP A 155 -14.85 10.90 -22.74
N ARG A 156 -16.13 10.94 -23.15
CA ARG A 156 -16.87 9.76 -23.63
C ARG A 156 -16.27 9.14 -24.89
N ASP A 157 -15.73 9.96 -25.79
CA ASP A 157 -15.19 9.51 -27.07
C ASP A 157 -13.70 9.15 -26.95
N HIS A 158 -13.03 9.65 -25.90
CA HIS A 158 -11.61 9.46 -25.61
C HIS A 158 -11.43 8.68 -24.31
N LYS A 159 -11.63 7.36 -24.36
CA LYS A 159 -11.60 6.46 -23.18
C LYS A 159 -10.17 6.12 -22.74
N VAL A 160 -10.03 5.43 -21.60
CA VAL A 160 -8.73 5.01 -21.03
C VAL A 160 -8.71 3.57 -20.52
N HIS A 161 -7.51 3.00 -20.43
CA HIS A 161 -7.21 1.83 -19.60
C HIS A 161 -6.49 2.28 -18.33
N PHE A 162 -7.05 1.98 -17.15
CA PHE A 162 -6.36 2.25 -15.89
C PHE A 162 -5.48 1.05 -15.49
N VAL A 163 -4.25 1.33 -15.08
CA VAL A 163 -3.38 0.40 -14.36
C VAL A 163 -2.99 1.04 -13.04
N CYS A 164 -3.39 0.40 -11.95
CA CYS A 164 -3.34 0.96 -10.62
C CYS A 164 -2.46 0.10 -9.73
N HIS A 165 -1.65 0.74 -8.90
CA HIS A 165 -0.89 0.06 -7.86
C HIS A 165 -1.40 0.47 -6.48
N SER A 166 -1.47 -0.50 -5.55
CA SER A 166 -1.77 -0.24 -4.14
C SER A 166 -3.08 0.56 -3.97
N GLN A 167 -3.12 1.63 -3.16
CA GLN A 167 -4.31 2.49 -2.97
C GLN A 167 -4.90 3.03 -4.28
N GLY A 168 -4.11 3.14 -5.36
CA GLY A 168 -4.58 3.62 -6.66
C GLY A 168 -5.78 2.85 -7.21
N GLY A 169 -5.89 1.55 -6.88
CA GLY A 169 -7.03 0.74 -7.29
C GLY A 169 -8.33 1.15 -6.62
N ASN A 170 -8.29 1.48 -5.32
CA ASN A 170 -9.46 2.01 -4.59
C ASN A 170 -9.77 3.46 -5.00
N THR A 171 -8.77 4.25 -5.35
CA THR A 171 -8.96 5.59 -5.91
C THR A 171 -9.75 5.52 -7.22
N VAL A 172 -9.36 4.65 -8.15
CA VAL A 172 -10.09 4.48 -9.43
C VAL A 172 -11.45 3.83 -9.23
N ARG A 173 -11.58 2.87 -8.30
CA ARG A 173 -12.89 2.30 -7.92
C ARG A 173 -13.85 3.39 -7.45
N TYR A 174 -13.36 4.30 -6.60
CA TYR A 174 -14.19 5.40 -6.12
C TYR A 174 -14.53 6.40 -7.23
N LEU A 175 -13.55 6.79 -8.04
CA LEU A 175 -13.75 7.66 -9.21
C LEU A 175 -14.83 7.12 -10.14
N ILE A 176 -14.77 5.83 -10.49
CA ILE A 176 -15.77 5.19 -11.35
C ILE A 176 -17.16 5.26 -10.71
N SER A 177 -17.27 5.02 -9.40
CA SER A 177 -18.56 5.12 -8.71
C SER A 177 -19.11 6.55 -8.72
N LEU A 178 -18.26 7.57 -8.54
CA LEU A 178 -18.64 8.97 -8.62
C LEU A 178 -19.07 9.36 -10.05
N MET A 179 -18.44 8.80 -11.07
CA MET A 179 -18.82 9.00 -12.47
C MET A 179 -20.10 8.26 -12.87
N ALA A 180 -20.34 7.08 -12.29
CA ALA A 180 -21.55 6.30 -12.50
C ALA A 180 -22.77 6.97 -11.88
N ASN A 181 -22.68 7.39 -10.61
CA ASN A 181 -23.83 7.78 -9.82
C ASN A 181 -23.92 9.30 -9.55
N GLY A 182 -22.86 10.05 -9.86
CA GLY A 182 -22.70 11.42 -9.40
C GLY A 182 -22.39 11.50 -7.90
N ALA A 183 -22.03 12.69 -7.42
CA ALA A 183 -21.76 12.96 -6.02
C ALA A 183 -22.85 13.80 -5.33
N GLY A 184 -23.97 14.04 -6.02
CA GLY A 184 -25.05 14.90 -5.51
C GLY A 184 -24.56 16.29 -5.12
N THR A 185 -24.92 16.74 -3.92
CA THR A 185 -24.50 18.05 -3.40
C THR A 185 -23.06 18.08 -2.91
N LEU A 186 -22.39 16.94 -2.76
CA LEU A 186 -21.01 16.85 -2.25
C LEU A 186 -19.99 17.38 -3.26
N HIS A 187 -20.31 17.37 -4.56
CA HIS A 187 -19.42 17.90 -5.59
C HIS A 187 -20.19 18.59 -6.73
N PRO A 188 -20.37 19.92 -6.67
CA PRO A 188 -21.26 20.64 -7.60
C PRO A 188 -20.69 20.86 -9.01
N THR A 189 -19.45 20.44 -9.27
CA THR A 189 -18.73 20.71 -10.54
C THR A 189 -18.30 19.45 -11.28
N TYR A 190 -17.50 18.55 -10.69
CA TYR A 190 -16.92 17.40 -11.40
C TYR A 190 -17.86 16.21 -11.56
N PHE A 191 -18.71 15.93 -10.57
CA PHE A 191 -19.54 14.71 -10.51
C PHE A 191 -21.04 15.02 -10.53
N THR A 192 -21.44 15.95 -11.39
CA THR A 192 -22.84 16.38 -11.56
C THR A 192 -23.64 15.46 -12.48
N GLU A 193 -22.99 14.91 -13.51
CA GLU A 193 -23.59 13.98 -14.47
C GLU A 193 -23.30 12.52 -14.08
N THR A 194 -24.32 11.67 -14.25
CA THR A 194 -24.29 10.23 -14.00
C THR A 194 -24.07 9.45 -15.31
N GLY A 195 -23.73 8.15 -15.20
CA GLY A 195 -23.54 7.26 -16.36
C GLY A 195 -22.30 7.58 -17.20
N ARG A 196 -21.22 8.05 -16.55
CA ARG A 196 -19.92 8.33 -17.19
C ARG A 196 -18.86 7.28 -16.85
N ASP A 197 -19.24 6.20 -16.17
CA ASP A 197 -18.37 5.07 -15.89
C ASP A 197 -17.86 4.38 -17.16
N ASP A 198 -18.56 4.50 -18.28
CA ASP A 198 -18.12 3.98 -19.57
C ASP A 198 -16.93 4.75 -20.20
N TRP A 199 -16.45 5.83 -19.57
CA TRP A 199 -15.24 6.56 -20.00
C TRP A 199 -13.94 5.76 -19.73
N ALA A 200 -14.04 4.66 -18.98
CA ALA A 200 -12.98 3.68 -18.81
C ALA A 200 -13.31 2.39 -19.57
N ILE A 201 -12.32 1.79 -20.23
CA ILE A 201 -12.46 0.48 -20.87
C ILE A 201 -12.13 -0.64 -19.88
N SER A 202 -11.03 -0.47 -19.14
CA SER A 202 -10.59 -1.44 -18.13
C SER A 202 -9.90 -0.80 -16.93
N VAL A 203 -9.85 -1.56 -15.84
CA VAL A 203 -9.07 -1.26 -14.63
C VAL A 203 -8.26 -2.51 -14.26
N THR A 204 -6.95 -2.39 -14.19
CA THR A 204 -6.05 -3.42 -13.70
C THR A 204 -5.48 -2.99 -12.36
N THR A 205 -5.55 -3.83 -11.33
CA THR A 205 -5.01 -3.54 -10.00
C THR A 205 -3.86 -4.47 -9.64
N LEU A 206 -2.79 -3.89 -9.10
CA LEU A 206 -1.60 -4.57 -8.60
C LEU A 206 -1.51 -4.31 -7.09
N GLY A 207 -1.68 -5.36 -6.27
CA GLY A 207 -1.50 -5.25 -4.82
C GLY A 207 -2.45 -4.24 -4.15
N THR A 208 -3.67 -4.04 -4.68
CA THR A 208 -4.62 -3.07 -4.10
C THR A 208 -5.30 -3.61 -2.86
N PRO A 209 -5.43 -2.86 -1.75
CA PRO A 209 -6.20 -3.28 -0.58
C PRO A 209 -7.72 -3.18 -0.82
N HIS A 210 -8.31 -4.05 -1.64
CA HIS A 210 -9.75 -3.97 -1.93
C HIS A 210 -10.65 -4.25 -0.73
N ARG A 211 -10.10 -4.84 0.34
CA ARG A 211 -10.75 -5.13 1.63
C ARG A 211 -9.99 -4.48 2.82
N GLY A 212 -9.07 -3.55 2.55
CA GLY A 212 -8.20 -2.91 3.54
C GLY A 212 -6.92 -3.68 3.86
N ALA A 213 -6.05 -3.10 4.68
CA ALA A 213 -4.77 -3.68 5.07
C ALA A 213 -4.51 -3.51 6.58
N THR A 214 -3.80 -4.47 7.16
CA THR A 214 -3.46 -4.48 8.59
C THR A 214 -2.13 -3.78 8.90
N ILE A 215 -1.48 -3.16 7.91
CA ILE A 215 -0.22 -2.44 8.12
C ILE A 215 -0.38 -1.28 9.11
N ILE A 216 -1.53 -0.60 9.09
CA ILE A 216 -1.81 0.50 10.03
C ILE A 216 -1.88 -0.06 11.46
N ASP A 217 -2.64 -1.13 11.68
CA ASP A 217 -2.73 -1.82 12.97
C ASP A 217 -1.34 -2.30 13.47
N ALA A 218 -0.53 -2.84 12.56
CA ALA A 218 0.80 -3.34 12.86
C ALA A 218 1.76 -2.21 13.28
N LEU A 219 1.70 -1.05 12.60
CA LEU A 219 2.52 0.11 12.94
C LEU A 219 2.09 0.76 14.26
N GLU A 220 0.78 0.85 14.52
CA GLU A 220 0.25 1.36 15.79
C GLU A 220 0.65 0.49 16.97
N THR A 221 0.52 -0.83 16.82
CA THR A 221 0.95 -1.81 17.83
C THR A 221 2.45 -1.72 18.09
N PHE A 222 3.25 -1.58 17.03
CA PHE A 222 4.71 -1.49 17.14
C PHE A 222 5.17 -0.23 17.88
N LEU A 223 4.56 0.92 17.57
CA LEU A 223 5.03 2.21 18.03
C LEU A 223 4.51 2.64 19.41
N SER A 224 3.57 1.94 20.04
CA SER A 224 3.10 2.11 21.44
C SER A 224 3.09 3.57 21.96
N ARG A 225 2.62 4.53 21.17
CA ARG A 225 2.70 5.97 21.50
C ARG A 225 1.42 6.50 22.09
N THR A 226 1.55 7.51 22.95
CA THR A 226 0.41 8.39 23.24
C THR A 226 0.07 9.19 21.99
N TRP A 227 -1.20 9.58 21.86
CA TRP A 227 -1.67 10.32 20.69
C TRP A 227 -0.88 11.63 20.42
N PRO A 228 -0.51 12.45 21.43
CA PRO A 228 0.38 13.60 21.21
C PRO A 228 1.77 13.26 20.69
N GLU A 229 2.36 12.13 21.12
CA GLU A 229 3.68 11.69 20.62
C GLU A 229 3.62 11.18 19.18
N ALA A 230 2.51 10.55 18.81
CA ALA A 230 2.24 10.13 17.44
C ALA A 230 2.11 11.36 16.52
N VAL A 231 1.29 12.35 16.91
CA VAL A 231 1.15 13.59 16.15
C VAL A 231 2.46 14.35 16.06
N GLY A 232 3.23 14.45 17.16
CA GLY A 232 4.53 15.10 17.15
C GLY A 232 5.51 14.48 16.15
N LEU A 233 5.54 13.15 16.04
CA LEU A 233 6.38 12.47 15.06
C LEU A 233 5.96 12.79 13.62
N VAL A 234 4.67 12.64 13.31
CA VAL A 234 4.14 12.91 11.96
C VAL A 234 4.33 14.38 11.61
N ALA A 235 4.12 15.29 12.55
CA ALA A 235 4.31 16.72 12.37
C ALA A 235 5.76 17.08 12.02
N ARG A 236 6.76 16.45 12.62
CA ARG A 236 8.17 16.65 12.26
C ARG A 236 8.48 16.20 10.84
N LEU A 237 7.95 15.04 10.44
CA LEU A 237 8.12 14.52 9.08
C LEU A 237 7.46 15.43 8.05
N PHE A 238 6.21 15.83 8.31
CA PHE A 238 5.45 16.70 7.42
C PHE A 238 6.04 18.11 7.36
N ALA A 239 6.52 18.65 8.48
CA ALA A 239 7.20 19.95 8.51
C ALA A 239 8.45 19.94 7.62
N THR A 240 9.23 18.87 7.72
CA THR A 240 10.46 18.69 6.92
C THR A 240 10.14 18.58 5.43
N ALA A 241 9.10 17.82 5.06
CA ALA A 241 8.69 17.65 3.67
C ALA A 241 8.06 18.92 3.06
N SER A 242 7.37 19.73 3.86
CA SER A 242 6.56 20.85 3.38
C SER A 242 7.17 22.25 3.60
N PHE A 243 8.42 22.35 4.08
CA PHE A 243 9.03 23.65 4.42
C PHE A 243 9.32 24.53 3.20
N TYR A 244 9.73 23.92 2.08
CA TYR A 244 9.96 24.62 0.83
C TYR A 244 8.66 24.78 0.02
N PRO A 245 8.59 25.73 -0.92
CA PRO A 245 7.44 25.80 -1.84
C PRO A 245 7.35 24.52 -2.70
N PRO A 246 6.15 24.13 -3.18
CA PRO A 246 5.91 22.83 -3.82
C PRO A 246 6.93 22.42 -4.89
N GLU A 247 7.34 23.36 -5.74
CA GLU A 247 8.30 23.15 -6.84
C GLU A 247 9.74 22.86 -6.37
N LYS A 248 10.04 23.03 -5.08
CA LYS A 248 11.35 22.77 -4.45
C LYS A 248 11.32 21.61 -3.45
N ARG A 249 10.17 20.98 -3.21
CA ARG A 249 10.06 19.86 -2.27
C ARG A 249 10.61 18.59 -2.93
N ALA A 250 11.57 17.95 -2.29
CA ALA A 250 12.14 16.68 -2.76
C ALA A 250 11.10 15.55 -2.76
N TYR A 251 10.17 15.60 -1.80
CA TYR A 251 9.00 14.74 -1.74
C TYR A 251 7.82 15.60 -1.31
N ASP A 252 6.89 15.83 -2.22
CA ASP A 252 5.77 16.74 -2.00
C ASP A 252 4.52 15.97 -1.54
N LEU A 253 4.14 16.17 -0.28
CA LEU A 253 2.93 15.59 0.30
C LEU A 253 1.65 16.20 -0.26
N GLN A 254 1.75 17.39 -0.87
CA GLN A 254 0.66 18.18 -1.45
C GLN A 254 -0.46 18.58 -0.49
N LEU A 255 -0.24 18.48 0.84
CA LEU A 255 -1.21 18.76 1.91
C LEU A 255 -1.41 20.26 2.21
N ASP A 256 -1.08 21.15 1.28
CA ASP A 256 -1.13 22.60 1.49
C ASP A 256 -2.53 23.09 1.85
N HIS A 257 -3.60 22.47 1.33
CA HIS A 257 -4.99 22.86 1.65
C HIS A 257 -5.41 22.45 3.06
N TRP A 258 -4.71 21.52 3.69
CA TRP A 258 -4.83 21.19 5.12
C TRP A 258 -4.06 22.17 6.02
N GLY A 259 -3.40 23.19 5.46
CA GLY A 259 -2.50 24.08 6.21
C GLY A 259 -1.13 23.46 6.50
N ILE A 260 -0.82 22.29 5.92
CA ILE A 260 0.44 21.57 6.10
C ILE A 260 1.46 22.08 5.08
N ARG A 261 1.82 23.35 5.27
CA ARG A 261 2.77 24.13 4.45
C ARG A 261 3.46 25.17 5.30
N ARG A 262 4.55 25.74 4.80
CA ARG A 262 5.17 26.93 5.40
C ARG A 262 4.34 28.17 5.10
N ASN A 263 4.02 28.97 6.12
CA ASN A 263 3.39 30.28 5.95
C ASN A 263 4.41 31.35 5.54
N GLU A 264 3.95 32.46 4.96
CA GLU A 264 4.82 33.57 4.57
C GLU A 264 5.58 34.13 5.78
N GLY A 265 6.90 34.23 5.67
CA GLY A 265 7.78 34.72 6.74
C GLY A 265 7.98 33.75 7.92
N GLU A 266 7.34 32.58 7.93
CA GLU A 266 7.40 31.62 9.05
C GLU A 266 8.79 30.96 9.15
N SER A 267 9.37 30.86 10.34
CA SER A 267 10.59 30.06 10.54
C SER A 267 10.28 28.56 10.56
N PHE A 268 11.30 27.70 10.44
CA PHE A 268 11.07 26.25 10.54
C PHE A 268 10.55 25.85 11.92
N GLN A 269 11.05 26.50 12.98
CA GLN A 269 10.65 26.25 14.37
C GLN A 269 9.19 26.67 14.61
N ASP A 270 8.77 27.81 14.08
CA ASP A 270 7.38 28.27 14.21
C ASP A 270 6.42 27.35 13.45
N MET A 271 6.79 26.92 12.24
CA MET A 271 6.04 25.94 11.46
C MET A 271 5.90 24.62 12.21
N LEU A 272 6.99 24.11 12.79
CA LEU A 272 6.97 22.88 13.58
C LEU A 272 6.06 23.01 14.81
N ALA A 273 6.17 24.10 15.57
CA ALA A 273 5.31 24.34 16.74
C ALA A 273 3.82 24.40 16.37
N ARG A 274 3.49 25.02 15.23
CA ARG A 274 2.12 25.04 14.70
C ARG A 274 1.65 23.64 14.28
N MET A 275 2.49 22.85 13.61
CA MET A 275 2.15 21.50 13.18
C MET A 275 1.96 20.51 14.33
N GLU A 276 2.76 20.64 15.39
CA GLU A 276 2.66 19.81 16.61
C GLU A 276 1.52 20.24 17.55
N SER A 277 0.91 21.41 17.32
CA SER A 277 -0.12 21.94 18.22
C SER A 277 -1.38 21.08 18.25
N VAL A 278 -2.02 21.01 19.43
CA VAL A 278 -3.34 20.38 19.59
C VAL A 278 -4.35 21.13 18.72
N ASN A 279 -5.12 20.41 17.91
CA ASN A 279 -6.00 20.96 16.87
C ASN A 279 -5.28 21.74 15.75
N GLY A 280 -3.96 21.63 15.67
CA GLY A 280 -3.17 22.07 14.52
C GLY A 280 -3.46 21.24 13.26
N PRO A 281 -2.85 21.60 12.12
CA PRO A 281 -3.17 21.01 10.84
C PRO A 281 -2.89 19.49 10.77
N VAL A 282 -1.78 19.03 11.36
CA VAL A 282 -1.42 17.60 11.40
C VAL A 282 -2.33 16.83 12.35
N TRP A 283 -2.67 17.43 13.48
CA TRP A 283 -3.65 16.85 14.41
C TRP A 283 -5.00 16.64 13.75
N LYS A 284 -5.53 17.66 13.07
CA LYS A 284 -6.81 17.56 12.34
C LYS A 284 -6.77 16.48 11.27
N TRP A 285 -5.70 16.44 10.48
CA TRP A 285 -5.54 15.46 9.41
C TRP A 285 -5.46 14.03 9.95
N LEU A 286 -4.68 13.78 11.01
CA LEU A 286 -4.59 12.45 11.64
C LEU A 286 -5.88 12.03 12.32
N ASN A 287 -6.60 12.98 12.93
CA ASN A 287 -7.83 12.71 13.66
C ASN A 287 -9.07 12.62 12.74
N SER A 288 -8.92 12.93 11.44
CA SER A 288 -9.98 12.75 10.46
C SER A 288 -10.04 11.30 9.96
N ASP A 289 -11.19 10.94 9.43
CA ASP A 289 -11.45 9.77 8.58
C ASP A 289 -11.26 10.13 7.09
N HIS A 290 -10.61 11.27 6.80
CA HIS A 290 -10.41 11.80 5.44
C HIS A 290 -8.93 11.84 5.08
N ASN A 291 -8.24 10.72 5.25
CA ASN A 291 -6.82 10.58 4.93
C ASN A 291 -6.51 9.18 4.42
N GLY A 292 -5.34 9.02 3.79
CA GLY A 292 -4.91 7.75 3.23
C GLY A 292 -4.62 6.67 4.28
N LEU A 293 -4.41 6.99 5.56
CA LEU A 293 -4.24 5.97 6.60
C LEU A 293 -5.57 5.25 6.84
N TYR A 294 -6.65 6.03 7.05
CA TYR A 294 -8.01 5.49 7.20
C TYR A 294 -8.45 4.76 5.93
N ASP A 295 -8.28 5.39 4.77
CA ASP A 295 -8.74 4.87 3.47
C ASP A 295 -8.00 3.62 2.97
N ASN A 296 -6.96 3.17 3.67
CA ASN A 296 -6.30 1.89 3.45
C ASN A 296 -6.56 0.88 4.59
N SER A 297 -7.18 1.28 5.71
CA SER A 297 -7.56 0.34 6.78
C SER A 297 -8.73 -0.54 6.35
N ILE A 298 -8.99 -1.62 7.10
CA ILE A 298 -10.16 -2.48 6.88
C ILE A 298 -11.46 -1.70 7.00
N GLU A 299 -11.54 -0.82 8.00
CA GLU A 299 -12.68 0.05 8.28
C GLU A 299 -12.90 1.07 7.17
N GLY A 300 -11.88 1.84 6.79
CA GLY A 300 -12.06 2.86 5.76
C GLY A 300 -12.35 2.29 4.37
N VAL A 301 -11.77 1.14 4.02
CA VAL A 301 -12.13 0.45 2.77
C VAL A 301 -13.53 -0.15 2.83
N HIS A 302 -14.00 -0.58 4.01
CA HIS A 302 -15.38 -1.00 4.20
C HIS A 302 -16.35 0.16 4.01
N ASP A 303 -16.09 1.32 4.62
CA ASP A 303 -16.89 2.53 4.45
C ASP A 303 -16.94 2.98 2.99
N LEU A 304 -15.81 2.95 2.29
CA LEU A 304 -15.76 3.19 0.86
C LEU A 304 -16.65 2.20 0.10
N SER A 305 -16.63 0.92 0.46
CA SER A 305 -17.44 -0.12 -0.19
C SER A 305 -18.95 0.03 0.06
N LEU A 306 -19.35 0.62 1.18
CA LEU A 306 -20.76 0.95 1.46
C LEU A 306 -21.28 2.11 0.60
N ASN A 307 -20.39 3.01 0.21
CA ASN A 307 -20.72 4.23 -0.53
C ASN A 307 -20.39 4.16 -2.03
N THR A 308 -19.99 2.99 -2.54
CA THR A 308 -19.62 2.80 -3.94
C THR A 308 -20.34 1.64 -4.60
N ILE A 309 -20.47 1.72 -5.93
CA ILE A 309 -20.82 0.52 -6.72
C ILE A 309 -19.72 -0.53 -6.58
N LYS A 310 -20.10 -1.80 -6.52
CA LYS A 310 -19.12 -2.89 -6.42
C LYS A 310 -18.21 -2.94 -7.66
N THR A 311 -18.84 -2.84 -8.83
CA THR A 311 -18.23 -2.88 -10.17
C THR A 311 -19.18 -2.18 -11.14
N SER A 312 -18.66 -1.70 -12.28
CA SER A 312 -19.45 -1.23 -13.41
C SER A 312 -19.55 -2.30 -14.49
N ASP A 313 -20.76 -2.56 -14.99
CA ASP A 313 -21.00 -3.48 -16.10
C ASP A 313 -20.43 -2.97 -17.45
N ASN A 314 -19.96 -1.72 -17.49
CA ASN A 314 -19.33 -1.13 -18.66
C ASN A 314 -17.81 -1.37 -18.70
N ILE A 315 -17.19 -1.93 -17.66
CA ILE A 315 -15.72 -1.96 -17.51
C ILE A 315 -15.21 -3.40 -17.33
N TYR A 316 -14.05 -3.70 -17.91
CA TYR A 316 -13.28 -4.92 -17.57
C TYR A 316 -12.39 -4.68 -16.35
N TYR A 317 -12.41 -5.58 -15.37
CA TYR A 317 -11.54 -5.47 -14.20
C TYR A 317 -10.59 -6.67 -14.13
N PHE A 318 -9.33 -6.40 -13.83
CA PHE A 318 -8.28 -7.40 -13.61
C PHE A 318 -7.55 -7.12 -12.30
N SER A 319 -7.18 -8.16 -11.57
CA SER A 319 -6.42 -8.03 -10.32
C SER A 319 -5.29 -9.05 -10.25
N LEU A 320 -4.14 -8.62 -9.72
CA LEU A 320 -3.06 -9.50 -9.28
C LEU A 320 -2.84 -9.36 -7.79
N SER A 321 -2.67 -10.50 -7.14
CA SER A 321 -2.30 -10.61 -5.74
C SER A 321 -0.82 -11.01 -5.60
N PHE A 322 -0.21 -10.68 -4.47
CA PHE A 322 1.21 -10.87 -4.22
C PHE A 322 1.45 -11.29 -2.76
N HIS A 323 2.55 -11.99 -2.50
CA HIS A 323 3.07 -12.13 -1.15
C HIS A 323 4.59 -12.26 -1.09
N ALA A 324 5.12 -11.82 0.04
CA ALA A 324 6.54 -11.69 0.36
C ALA A 324 6.96 -12.56 1.56
N THR A 325 6.15 -13.59 1.88
CA THR A 325 6.23 -14.35 3.13
C THR A 325 6.58 -15.83 2.96
N ASP A 326 7.33 -16.37 3.94
CA ASP A 326 7.55 -17.80 4.19
C ASP A 326 6.85 -18.24 5.49
N PRO A 327 6.37 -19.48 5.61
CA PRO A 327 5.80 -19.98 6.86
C PRO A 327 6.80 -19.91 8.02
N PHE A 328 6.34 -19.47 9.19
CA PHE A 328 7.18 -19.44 10.40
C PHE A 328 7.55 -20.89 10.80
N PRO A 329 8.84 -21.19 11.09
CA PRO A 329 9.26 -22.53 11.45
C PRO A 329 8.53 -23.08 12.69
N GLN A 330 7.85 -24.21 12.55
CA GLN A 330 7.16 -24.85 13.68
C GLN A 330 8.10 -25.67 14.56
N VAL A 331 9.21 -26.14 13.98
CA VAL A 331 10.24 -26.92 14.65
C VAL A 331 11.53 -26.14 14.79
N TRP A 332 12.33 -26.52 15.78
CA TRP A 332 13.64 -25.93 15.99
C TRP A 332 14.53 -26.06 14.75
N PRO A 333 15.09 -24.96 14.24
CA PRO A 333 16.03 -25.02 13.13
C PRO A 333 17.33 -25.72 13.56
N LEU A 334 18.06 -26.30 12.60
CA LEU A 334 19.31 -27.05 12.87
C LEU A 334 20.34 -26.22 13.65
N TRP A 335 20.45 -24.93 13.34
CA TRP A 335 21.33 -24.00 14.06
C TRP A 335 20.83 -23.67 15.46
N GLY A 336 19.52 -23.76 15.73
CA GLY A 336 18.92 -23.41 17.01
C GLY A 336 19.50 -24.23 18.16
N ARG A 337 19.71 -25.53 17.92
CA ARG A 337 20.38 -26.45 18.87
C ARG A 337 21.84 -26.06 19.14
N GLY A 338 22.54 -25.50 18.15
CA GLY A 338 23.92 -25.03 18.28
C GLY A 338 24.04 -23.71 19.03
N ALA A 339 23.12 -22.77 18.81
CA ALA A 339 23.13 -21.44 19.45
C ALA A 339 23.01 -21.52 20.99
N ILE A 340 22.31 -22.52 21.51
CA ILE A 340 22.16 -22.74 22.96
C ILE A 340 23.49 -23.11 23.62
N ASN A 341 24.34 -23.88 22.93
CA ASN A 341 25.66 -24.24 23.44
C ASN A 341 26.62 -23.05 23.50
N SER A 342 26.26 -21.93 22.85
CA SER A 342 27.02 -20.67 22.88
C SER A 342 26.47 -19.62 23.86
N PHE A 343 25.50 -19.96 24.71
CA PHE A 343 24.95 -19.00 25.66
C PHE A 343 26.02 -18.56 26.68
N PRO A 344 26.28 -17.25 26.84
CA PRO A 344 27.51 -16.74 27.46
C PRO A 344 27.52 -16.84 29.00
N THR A 345 26.38 -17.02 29.65
CA THR A 345 26.27 -17.23 31.10
C THR A 345 25.89 -18.67 31.42
N LYS A 346 26.28 -19.15 32.60
CA LYS A 346 25.69 -20.38 33.12
C LYS A 346 24.19 -20.13 33.26
N LEU A 347 23.42 -20.97 32.59
CA LEU A 347 21.99 -20.76 32.33
C LEU A 347 21.16 -20.61 33.61
N GLU A 348 21.62 -21.19 34.72
CA GLU A 348 21.07 -21.03 36.07
C GLU A 348 21.07 -19.55 36.54
N ASP A 349 22.13 -18.80 36.24
CA ASP A 349 22.28 -17.40 36.65
C ASP A 349 21.35 -16.47 35.87
N PHE A 350 21.13 -16.75 34.58
CA PHE A 350 20.18 -16.02 33.73
C PHE A 350 18.73 -16.21 34.20
N VAL A 351 18.34 -17.43 34.58
CA VAL A 351 17.01 -17.72 35.11
C VAL A 351 16.79 -17.04 36.46
N ARG A 352 17.78 -17.06 37.36
CA ARG A 352 17.70 -16.31 38.63
C ARG A 352 17.52 -14.81 38.40
N MET A 353 18.16 -14.25 37.37
CA MET A 353 18.03 -12.84 36.98
C MET A 353 16.63 -12.49 36.42
N VAL A 354 16.01 -13.37 35.63
CA VAL A 354 14.69 -13.11 35.00
C VAL A 354 13.52 -13.47 35.93
N VAL A 355 13.58 -14.64 36.59
CA VAL A 355 12.50 -15.17 37.44
C VAL A 355 12.54 -14.57 38.85
N GLY A 356 13.73 -14.24 39.37
CA GLY A 356 13.89 -13.59 40.68
C GLY A 356 13.26 -12.20 40.77
N SER A 357 12.98 -11.57 39.63
CA SER A 357 12.30 -10.27 39.51
C SER A 357 10.77 -10.37 39.53
N ILE A 358 10.20 -11.58 39.61
CA ILE A 358 8.75 -11.82 39.63
C ILE A 358 8.35 -12.36 41.03
N PRO A 359 7.67 -11.55 41.88
CA PRO A 359 7.46 -11.87 43.30
C PRO A 359 6.78 -13.21 43.58
N ILE A 360 5.85 -13.61 42.70
CA ILE A 360 5.04 -14.84 42.82
C ILE A 360 5.86 -16.11 42.53
N LEU A 361 6.97 -16.00 41.80
CA LEU A 361 7.79 -17.15 41.38
C LEU A 361 9.04 -17.36 42.25
N SER A 362 9.30 -16.47 43.22
CA SER A 362 10.47 -16.51 44.10
C SER A 362 10.64 -17.84 44.87
N GLY A 363 9.54 -18.48 45.28
CA GLY A 363 9.55 -19.77 45.97
C GLY A 363 9.78 -21.00 45.08
N LEU A 364 9.74 -20.84 43.75
CA LEU A 364 9.99 -21.90 42.77
C LEU A 364 11.38 -21.82 42.15
N VAL A 365 12.16 -20.77 42.45
CA VAL A 365 13.46 -20.49 41.83
C VAL A 365 14.43 -21.65 41.96
N ASP A 366 14.49 -22.33 43.10
CA ASP A 366 15.44 -23.44 43.31
C ASP A 366 14.96 -24.77 42.70
N ILE A 367 13.65 -24.94 42.48
CA ILE A 367 13.09 -26.10 41.75
C ILE A 367 13.32 -25.92 40.25
N ILE A 368 13.10 -24.70 39.75
CA ILE A 368 13.36 -24.30 38.37
C ILE A 368 14.87 -24.34 38.10
N ALA A 369 15.72 -23.75 38.95
CA ALA A 369 17.18 -23.80 38.79
C ALA A 369 17.73 -25.24 38.68
N ASN A 370 17.24 -26.18 39.50
CA ASN A 370 17.67 -27.58 39.45
C ASN A 370 17.14 -28.34 38.21
N ALA A 371 15.93 -28.03 37.75
CA ALA A 371 15.41 -28.55 36.49
C ALA A 371 16.18 -28.02 35.28
N PHE A 372 16.98 -26.96 35.43
CA PHE A 372 17.70 -26.23 34.38
C PHE A 372 19.21 -26.55 34.28
N SER A 373 19.67 -27.62 34.94
CA SER A 373 20.96 -28.25 34.58
C SER A 373 20.96 -28.68 33.09
N SER A 374 22.12 -28.98 32.49
CA SER A 374 22.28 -29.24 31.04
C SER A 374 21.28 -30.24 30.39
N LEU A 375 20.67 -31.12 31.18
CA LEU A 375 19.58 -32.02 30.77
C LEU A 375 18.21 -31.33 30.60
N GLY A 376 17.96 -30.28 31.37
CA GLY A 376 16.71 -29.51 31.44
C GLY A 376 16.29 -28.83 30.15
N TRP A 377 17.23 -28.18 29.46
CA TRP A 377 16.95 -27.56 28.16
C TRP A 377 16.79 -28.58 27.05
N THR A 378 17.52 -29.70 27.10
CA THR A 378 17.28 -30.80 26.16
C THR A 378 15.82 -31.29 26.26
N VAL A 379 15.25 -31.32 27.48
CA VAL A 379 13.84 -31.63 27.70
C VAL A 379 12.92 -30.46 27.32
N LEU A 380 13.19 -29.23 27.79
CA LEU A 380 12.39 -28.03 27.52
C LEU A 380 12.23 -27.81 26.00
N LEU A 381 13.31 -27.94 25.23
CA LEU A 381 13.31 -27.77 23.77
C LEU A 381 12.69 -28.95 23.03
N ALA A 382 12.76 -30.16 23.62
CA ALA A 382 12.05 -31.31 23.09
C ALA A 382 10.53 -31.19 23.28
N VAL A 383 10.06 -30.43 24.28
CA VAL A 383 8.63 -30.28 24.59
C VAL A 383 8.07 -28.90 24.22
N THR A 384 8.90 -27.89 23.95
CA THR A 384 8.48 -26.52 23.63
C THR A 384 8.63 -26.26 22.13
N PRO A 385 7.52 -25.97 21.44
CA PRO A 385 7.55 -25.54 20.04
C PRO A 385 8.42 -24.29 19.85
N PHE A 386 9.12 -24.21 18.72
CA PHE A 386 9.99 -23.07 18.41
C PHE A 386 9.24 -21.71 18.43
N PRO A 387 8.02 -21.59 17.88
CA PRO A 387 7.27 -20.33 17.94
C PRO A 387 7.01 -19.84 19.37
N SER A 388 6.61 -20.73 20.28
CA SER A 388 6.34 -20.39 21.69
C SER A 388 7.59 -19.90 22.41
N PHE A 389 8.74 -20.48 22.10
CA PHE A 389 10.02 -20.01 22.63
C PHE A 389 10.36 -18.61 22.12
N VAL A 390 10.26 -18.38 20.81
CA VAL A 390 10.55 -17.06 20.21
C VAL A 390 9.57 -16.00 20.73
N GLU A 391 8.31 -16.35 20.92
CA GLU A 391 7.30 -15.46 21.49
C GLU A 391 7.68 -15.02 22.90
N TRP A 392 8.04 -15.99 23.75
CA TRP A 392 8.50 -15.70 25.11
C TRP A 392 9.73 -14.79 25.12
N VAL A 393 10.74 -15.09 24.29
CA VAL A 393 11.95 -14.24 24.19
C VAL A 393 11.59 -12.82 23.76
N THR A 394 10.75 -12.68 22.73
CA THR A 394 10.38 -11.37 22.19
C THR A 394 9.58 -10.55 23.20
N LYS A 395 8.54 -11.13 23.82
CA LYS A 395 7.64 -10.42 24.75
C LYS A 395 8.30 -10.17 26.11
N GLU A 396 8.84 -11.21 26.73
CA GLU A 396 9.24 -11.16 28.15
C GLU A 396 10.68 -10.71 28.36
N VAL A 397 11.54 -10.86 27.35
CA VAL A 397 12.96 -10.51 27.44
C VAL A 397 13.26 -9.25 26.64
N ILE A 398 13.16 -9.30 25.31
CA ILE A 398 13.64 -8.22 24.45
C ILE A 398 12.80 -6.96 24.62
N THR A 399 11.48 -7.08 24.54
CA THR A 399 10.57 -5.92 24.69
C THR A 399 10.76 -5.25 26.06
N ARG A 400 10.88 -6.03 27.13
CA ARG A 400 11.14 -5.51 28.47
C ARG A 400 12.47 -4.78 28.58
N VAL A 401 13.56 -5.34 28.04
CA VAL A 401 14.87 -4.67 28.01
C VAL A 401 14.80 -3.34 27.26
N ILE A 402 14.15 -3.33 26.09
CA ILE A 402 13.99 -2.11 25.27
C ILE A 402 13.22 -1.04 26.06
N GLN A 403 12.16 -1.43 26.77
CA GLN A 403 11.37 -0.53 27.62
C GLN A 403 12.17 -0.01 28.83
N GLU A 404 12.97 -0.86 29.48
CA GLU A 404 13.86 -0.45 30.58
C GLU A 404 14.96 0.53 30.12
N LEU A 405 15.37 0.45 28.85
CA LEU A 405 16.26 1.43 28.22
C LEU A 405 15.56 2.75 27.82
N GLY A 406 14.25 2.88 28.10
CA GLY A 406 13.46 4.08 27.84
C GLY A 406 12.84 4.15 26.44
N TYR A 407 12.91 3.07 25.65
CA TYR A 407 12.26 3.01 24.35
C TYR A 407 10.84 2.46 24.50
N ASN A 408 9.85 3.27 24.12
CA ASN A 408 8.45 2.87 24.10
C ASN A 408 8.12 2.14 22.78
N LEU A 409 8.57 0.89 22.68
CA LEU A 409 8.36 0.02 21.52
C LEU A 409 7.86 -1.35 21.98
N VAL A 410 6.98 -1.95 21.18
CA VAL A 410 6.52 -3.33 21.38
C VAL A 410 6.89 -4.12 20.14
N LEU A 411 7.78 -5.11 20.28
CA LEU A 411 8.16 -5.92 19.13
C LEU A 411 7.02 -6.87 18.75
N PRO A 412 6.71 -7.02 17.45
CA PRO A 412 5.75 -8.00 16.98
C PRO A 412 6.17 -9.41 17.40
N SER A 413 5.20 -10.20 17.83
CA SER A 413 5.44 -11.61 18.19
C SER A 413 5.66 -12.46 16.95
N PRO A 414 6.32 -13.62 17.05
CA PRO A 414 6.38 -14.53 15.91
C PRO A 414 4.96 -14.93 15.49
N GLY A 415 4.63 -14.61 14.25
CA GLY A 415 3.33 -14.90 13.65
C GLY A 415 3.30 -16.20 12.88
N ARG A 416 2.38 -16.30 11.93
CA ARG A 416 2.30 -17.42 11.00
C ARG A 416 3.34 -17.36 9.89
N TYR A 417 3.81 -16.15 9.58
CA TYR A 417 4.71 -15.89 8.47
C TYR A 417 5.91 -15.04 8.90
N ILE A 418 7.02 -15.24 8.19
CA ILE A 418 8.22 -14.42 8.24
C ILE A 418 8.50 -13.86 6.85
N PRO A 419 9.32 -12.79 6.73
CA PRO A 419 9.76 -12.32 5.43
C PRO A 419 10.60 -13.37 4.72
N ARG A 420 10.41 -13.47 3.40
CA ARG A 420 11.33 -14.21 2.53
C ARG A 420 12.68 -13.50 2.44
N LYS A 421 13.66 -14.18 1.87
CA LYS A 421 15.05 -13.70 1.79
C LYS A 421 15.28 -12.61 0.74
N ASP A 422 14.38 -12.47 -0.21
CA ASP A 422 14.44 -11.52 -1.33
C ASP A 422 13.69 -10.21 -1.05
N VAL A 423 12.97 -10.13 0.08
CA VAL A 423 12.28 -8.90 0.51
C VAL A 423 13.30 -7.80 0.77
N ILE A 424 13.03 -6.61 0.25
CA ILE A 424 13.96 -5.49 0.47
C ILE A 424 14.01 -5.14 1.97
N PRO A 425 15.18 -4.78 2.51
CA PRO A 425 15.37 -4.56 3.94
C PRO A 425 14.37 -3.62 4.64
N VAL A 426 13.87 -2.60 3.94
CA VAL A 426 12.92 -1.62 4.49
C VAL A 426 11.53 -2.22 4.74
N LEU A 427 11.13 -3.26 4.00
CA LEU A 427 9.84 -3.94 4.15
C LEU A 427 9.92 -5.13 5.12
N LEU A 428 11.10 -5.60 5.50
CA LEU A 428 11.24 -6.72 6.44
C LEU A 428 10.44 -6.53 7.75
N PRO A 429 10.48 -5.36 8.42
CA PRO A 429 9.74 -5.18 9.66
C PRO A 429 8.22 -5.26 9.47
N THR A 430 7.70 -4.69 8.38
CA THR A 430 6.25 -4.68 8.11
C THR A 430 5.76 -6.05 7.66
N VAL A 431 6.52 -6.77 6.81
CA VAL A 431 6.20 -8.15 6.43
C VAL A 431 6.08 -9.04 7.67
N TYR A 432 7.06 -8.94 8.57
CA TYR A 432 7.08 -9.72 9.82
C TYR A 432 5.93 -9.31 10.76
N ALA A 433 5.70 -8.01 10.95
CA ALA A 433 4.65 -7.52 11.84
C ALA A 433 3.25 -7.94 11.35
N MET A 434 2.95 -7.74 10.07
CA MET A 434 1.69 -8.15 9.45
C MET A 434 1.50 -9.67 9.48
N GLY A 435 2.58 -10.44 9.34
CA GLY A 435 2.57 -11.91 9.47
C GLY A 435 2.12 -12.43 10.85
N SER A 436 2.03 -11.53 11.85
CA SER A 436 1.61 -11.80 13.22
C SER A 436 0.38 -10.99 13.67
N GLN A 437 -0.14 -10.12 12.79
CA GLN A 437 -1.18 -9.16 13.17
C GLN A 437 -2.54 -9.86 13.26
N GLU A 438 -3.07 -9.96 14.48
CA GLU A 438 -4.40 -10.49 14.72
C GLU A 438 -5.47 -9.45 14.35
N LEU A 439 -6.53 -9.91 13.69
CA LEU A 439 -7.70 -9.09 13.39
C LEU A 439 -8.54 -8.88 14.66
N THR A 440 -9.05 -7.67 14.84
CA THR A 440 -10.03 -7.38 15.88
C THR A 440 -11.36 -8.06 15.57
N GLU A 441 -12.22 -8.26 16.58
CA GLU A 441 -13.57 -8.80 16.36
C GLU A 441 -14.41 -7.92 15.41
N ALA A 442 -14.23 -6.59 15.45
CA ALA A 442 -14.88 -5.67 14.53
C ALA A 442 -14.42 -5.91 13.07
N GLN A 443 -13.11 -6.05 12.85
CA GLN A 443 -12.54 -6.36 11.54
C GLN A 443 -13.03 -7.72 11.01
N LYS A 444 -13.07 -8.76 11.86
CA LYS A 444 -13.63 -10.07 11.49
C LYS A 444 -15.09 -9.96 11.07
N ASN A 445 -15.88 -9.16 11.77
CA ASN A 445 -17.29 -8.92 11.43
C ASN A 445 -17.43 -8.18 10.08
N ILE A 446 -16.60 -7.17 9.83
CA ILE A 446 -16.55 -6.43 8.55
C ILE A 446 -16.20 -7.36 7.39
N LEU A 447 -15.16 -8.18 7.56
CA LEU A 447 -14.62 -9.03 6.51
C LEU A 447 -15.46 -10.30 6.26
N GLY A 448 -16.28 -10.70 7.24
CA GLY A 448 -17.20 -11.83 7.16
C GLY A 448 -16.55 -13.20 7.44
N PRO A 449 -17.30 -14.31 7.37
CA PRO A 449 -16.83 -15.62 7.84
C PRO A 449 -15.74 -16.27 6.97
N ASN A 450 -15.65 -15.89 5.70
CA ASN A 450 -14.67 -16.42 4.75
C ASN A 450 -13.46 -15.48 4.67
N LEU A 451 -12.74 -15.34 5.78
CA LEU A 451 -11.62 -14.40 5.90
C LEU A 451 -10.45 -14.78 4.99
N GLY A 452 -10.17 -16.09 4.86
CA GLY A 452 -8.93 -16.56 4.24
C GLY A 452 -7.73 -16.36 5.16
N ASP A 453 -6.52 -16.35 4.59
CA ASP A 453 -5.28 -16.16 5.33
C ASP A 453 -4.81 -14.70 5.35
N TRP A 454 -5.30 -13.94 6.33
CA TRP A 454 -4.95 -12.52 6.50
C TRP A 454 -3.52 -12.26 6.99
N TYR A 455 -2.72 -13.28 7.28
CA TYR A 455 -1.33 -13.08 7.72
C TYR A 455 -0.36 -13.05 6.53
N GLN A 456 -0.74 -13.68 5.41
CA GLN A 456 0.03 -13.61 4.18
C GLN A 456 -0.04 -12.19 3.59
N ASN A 457 1.11 -11.62 3.23
CA ASN A 457 1.20 -10.23 2.82
C ASN A 457 2.41 -9.97 1.92
N ASP A 458 2.40 -8.87 1.17
CA ASP A 458 3.52 -8.41 0.33
C ASP A 458 4.42 -7.36 1.01
N GLY A 459 4.24 -7.15 2.32
CA GLY A 459 4.92 -6.15 3.13
C GLY A 459 4.16 -4.86 3.33
N VAL A 460 3.06 -4.64 2.61
CA VAL A 460 2.18 -3.47 2.81
C VAL A 460 0.72 -3.90 2.88
N ILE A 461 0.32 -4.86 2.07
CA ILE A 461 -1.07 -5.27 1.89
C ILE A 461 -1.20 -6.77 2.14
N ASN A 462 -2.26 -7.17 2.86
CA ASN A 462 -2.59 -8.57 3.08
C ASN A 462 -3.05 -9.19 1.75
N THR A 463 -2.54 -10.37 1.40
CA THR A 463 -2.76 -11.01 0.10
C THR A 463 -4.26 -11.27 -0.16
N GLU A 464 -5.01 -11.65 0.86
CA GLU A 464 -6.48 -11.85 0.80
C GLU A 464 -7.29 -10.59 0.45
N SER A 465 -6.68 -9.42 0.56
CA SER A 465 -7.31 -8.14 0.23
C SER A 465 -7.21 -7.79 -1.26
N MET A 466 -6.32 -8.46 -2.02
CA MET A 466 -5.88 -7.99 -3.34
C MET A 466 -6.74 -8.46 -4.51
N SER A 467 -7.46 -9.57 -4.37
CA SER A 467 -8.19 -10.21 -5.46
C SER A 467 -9.39 -9.39 -5.96
N GLY A 468 -9.97 -8.56 -5.11
CA GLY A 468 -11.05 -7.63 -5.48
C GLY A 468 -12.03 -7.34 -4.33
N PRO A 469 -13.00 -6.44 -4.53
CA PRO A 469 -14.08 -6.20 -3.59
C PRO A 469 -14.88 -7.49 -3.32
N ASN A 470 -15.38 -7.64 -2.09
CA ASN A 470 -16.10 -8.85 -1.68
C ASN A 470 -17.30 -9.16 -2.61
N GLY A 471 -17.37 -10.40 -3.09
CA GLY A 471 -18.45 -10.89 -3.96
C GLY A 471 -18.40 -10.39 -5.41
N SER A 472 -17.27 -9.83 -5.86
CA SER A 472 -17.10 -9.34 -7.24
C SER A 472 -15.99 -10.04 -8.04
N VAL A 473 -15.37 -11.07 -7.47
CA VAL A 473 -14.16 -11.72 -7.99
C VAL A 473 -14.50 -13.02 -8.73
N ARG A 474 -13.80 -13.30 -9.83
CA ARG A 474 -13.74 -14.58 -10.51
C ARG A 474 -12.29 -14.93 -10.85
N ASP A 475 -11.85 -16.12 -10.46
CA ASP A 475 -10.53 -16.61 -10.83
C ASP A 475 -10.49 -17.03 -12.31
N ILE A 476 -9.35 -16.78 -12.96
CA ILE A 476 -9.06 -17.28 -14.30
C ILE A 476 -8.59 -18.74 -14.21
N ASN A 477 -9.26 -19.61 -14.95
CA ASN A 477 -8.97 -21.05 -14.98
C ASN A 477 -8.51 -21.54 -16.36
N GLU A 478 -8.87 -20.83 -17.43
CA GLU A 478 -8.67 -21.32 -18.81
C GLU A 478 -8.69 -20.21 -19.87
N LEU A 479 -8.24 -20.52 -21.09
CA LEU A 479 -8.11 -19.55 -22.18
C LEU A 479 -9.41 -18.88 -22.59
N ARG A 480 -10.55 -19.60 -22.50
CA ARG A 480 -11.87 -19.01 -22.80
C ARG A 480 -12.27 -17.91 -21.80
N ASP A 481 -11.57 -17.80 -20.68
CA ASP A 481 -11.77 -16.69 -19.75
C ASP A 481 -11.37 -15.35 -20.38
N PHE A 482 -10.38 -15.37 -21.29
CA PHE A 482 -9.89 -14.22 -22.05
C PHE A 482 -10.62 -13.95 -23.38
N ASP A 483 -11.69 -14.69 -23.70
CA ASP A 483 -12.53 -14.36 -24.85
C ASP A 483 -13.46 -13.19 -24.52
N PHE A 484 -12.94 -11.97 -24.66
CA PHE A 484 -13.66 -10.73 -24.36
C PHE A 484 -14.71 -10.35 -25.42
N SER A 485 -14.84 -11.12 -26.50
CA SER A 485 -15.95 -10.99 -27.46
C SER A 485 -17.27 -11.51 -26.90
N THR A 486 -17.20 -12.35 -25.85
CA THR A 486 -18.39 -12.91 -25.18
C THR A 486 -18.98 -11.95 -24.15
N ALA A 487 -20.30 -11.95 -24.03
CA ALA A 487 -21.02 -11.16 -23.02
C ALA A 487 -20.72 -11.68 -21.60
N GLY A 488 -20.90 -10.81 -20.59
CA GLY A 488 -20.75 -11.19 -19.17
C GLY A 488 -19.30 -11.23 -18.66
N LYS A 489 -18.37 -10.61 -19.39
CA LYS A 489 -16.95 -10.47 -19.04
C LYS A 489 -16.62 -9.14 -18.34
N ARG A 490 -17.51 -8.14 -18.44
CA ARG A 490 -17.43 -6.86 -17.73
C ARG A 490 -18.13 -6.94 -16.36
N GLY A 491 -17.89 -5.98 -15.48
CA GLY A 491 -18.56 -5.92 -14.17
C GLY A 491 -18.04 -6.92 -13.13
N VAL A 492 -16.90 -7.56 -13.39
CA VAL A 492 -16.29 -8.58 -12.52
C VAL A 492 -14.78 -8.41 -12.52
N TYR A 493 -14.16 -8.55 -11.34
CA TYR A 493 -12.71 -8.65 -11.18
C TYR A 493 -12.22 -10.03 -11.57
N TRP A 494 -11.56 -10.13 -12.73
CA TRP A 494 -10.85 -11.32 -13.15
C TRP A 494 -9.52 -11.40 -12.43
N HIS A 495 -9.45 -12.27 -11.42
CA HIS A 495 -8.27 -12.47 -10.61
C HIS A 495 -7.27 -13.36 -11.37
N LEU A 496 -6.09 -12.79 -11.64
CA LEU A 496 -5.04 -13.41 -12.44
C LEU A 496 -4.13 -14.33 -11.61
N GLY A 497 -4.44 -14.47 -10.31
CA GLY A 497 -3.73 -15.33 -9.38
C GLY A 497 -2.82 -14.58 -8.42
N VAL A 498 -2.16 -15.36 -7.56
CA VAL A 498 -1.22 -14.89 -6.56
C VAL A 498 0.20 -15.12 -7.06
N ASN A 499 1.02 -14.07 -7.09
CA ASN A 499 2.45 -14.16 -7.33
C ASN A 499 3.20 -14.28 -6.00
N ASP A 500 4.01 -15.33 -5.90
CA ASP A 500 4.78 -15.70 -4.72
C ASP A 500 6.27 -15.39 -4.90
N ARG A 501 6.61 -14.29 -5.58
CA ARG A 501 7.99 -13.86 -5.91
C ARG A 501 8.22 -12.36 -5.72
N MET A 502 7.20 -11.53 -5.82
CA MET A 502 7.33 -10.07 -5.72
C MET A 502 6.79 -9.54 -4.39
N ASP A 503 7.57 -8.66 -3.74
CA ASP A 503 7.04 -7.82 -2.66
C ASP A 503 6.28 -6.59 -3.19
N HIS A 504 5.80 -5.73 -2.30
CA HIS A 504 4.96 -4.58 -2.68
C HIS A 504 5.62 -3.63 -3.67
N ILE A 505 6.94 -3.42 -3.58
CA ILE A 505 7.64 -2.42 -4.42
C ILE A 505 8.27 -3.04 -5.66
N ASP A 506 8.52 -4.35 -5.66
CA ASP A 506 8.86 -5.11 -6.86
C ASP A 506 7.77 -4.98 -7.95
N GLN A 507 6.50 -4.89 -7.56
CA GLN A 507 5.34 -4.76 -8.47
C GLN A 507 5.44 -3.56 -9.40
N ILE A 508 6.12 -2.50 -8.95
CA ILE A 508 6.35 -1.27 -9.70
C ILE A 508 7.82 -1.09 -10.07
N GLY A 509 8.66 -2.10 -9.93
CA GLY A 509 10.05 -2.07 -10.38
C GLY A 509 11.01 -1.23 -9.52
N VAL A 510 10.62 -0.91 -8.28
CA VAL A 510 11.43 -0.06 -7.39
C VAL A 510 12.31 -0.94 -6.51
N PHE A 511 13.64 -0.80 -6.67
CA PHE A 511 14.66 -1.51 -5.88
C PHE A 511 14.55 -3.05 -5.91
N ILE A 512 14.26 -3.62 -7.09
CA ILE A 512 14.21 -5.08 -7.27
C ILE A 512 15.56 -5.71 -6.89
N GLU A 513 15.56 -6.60 -5.90
CA GLU A 513 16.72 -7.38 -5.53
C GLU A 513 17.10 -8.37 -6.64
N ARG A 514 18.41 -8.61 -6.83
CA ARG A 514 18.87 -9.47 -7.95
C ARG A 514 18.28 -10.88 -7.92
N ASN A 515 17.92 -11.35 -6.73
CA ASN A 515 17.41 -12.70 -6.51
C ASN A 515 15.88 -12.78 -6.58
N THR A 516 15.15 -11.66 -6.60
CA THR A 516 13.67 -11.62 -6.73
C THR A 516 13.20 -12.40 -7.97
N ALA A 517 14.04 -12.43 -9.02
CA ALA A 517 13.70 -13.05 -10.29
C ALA A 517 14.54 -14.29 -10.63
N ASP A 518 15.39 -14.83 -9.73
CA ASP A 518 16.39 -15.91 -9.96
C ASP A 518 16.33 -16.46 -11.40
N LEU A 519 16.83 -15.65 -12.34
CA LEU A 519 16.82 -15.95 -13.77
C LEU A 519 18.02 -16.89 -14.01
N MET A 520 17.95 -18.11 -13.46
CA MET A 520 18.83 -19.19 -13.89
C MET A 520 18.27 -19.90 -15.11
#